data_AF-A0A7Y4U0N4-F1
#
_entry.id   AF-A0A7Y4U0N4-F1
#
_cell.length_a   1.000
_cell.length_b   1.000
_cell.length_c   1.000
_cell.angle_alpha   90.00
_cell.angle_beta   90.00
_cell.angle_gamma   90.00
#
_symmetry.space_group_name_H-M   'P 1'
#
loop_
_entity.id
_entity.type
_entity.pdbx_description
1 polymer ?
#
loop_
_entity_poly.entity_id
_entity_poly.type
_entity_poly.pdbx_seq_one_letter_code
_entity_poly.pdbx_strand_id
1 'polypeptide(L)'
;MTTVSTADPQFQSALQACVVALHKLADYELDAPLHRRIHELGERKEFLTITEHEELLALVDFLHKRTIEKLEAQAALARFRIAIPDLLPVL
;
A
#
# COMPACT_ATOMS: atom_id res chain seq x y z
N MET A 1 25.20 -24.35 -4.02
CA MET A 1 23.88 -23.69 -4.04
C MET A 1 23.07 -24.28 -2.90
N THR A 2 22.80 -23.50 -1.86
CA THR A 2 21.97 -23.92 -0.72
C THR A 2 20.51 -23.93 -1.18
N THR A 3 19.93 -25.11 -1.33
CA THR A 3 18.49 -25.24 -1.62
C THR A 3 17.74 -24.85 -0.35
N VAL A 4 17.12 -23.68 -0.34
CA VAL A 4 16.21 -23.26 0.73
C VAL A 4 14.96 -24.14 0.63
N SER A 5 14.72 -24.95 1.66
CA SER A 5 13.51 -25.74 1.74
C SER A 5 12.33 -24.81 2.03
N THR A 6 11.28 -24.88 1.21
CA THR A 6 10.03 -24.16 1.45
C THR A 6 9.26 -24.67 2.68
N ALA A 7 9.67 -25.83 3.21
CA ALA A 7 9.17 -26.41 4.46
C ALA A 7 10.01 -26.01 5.69
N ASP A 8 11.07 -25.20 5.51
CA ASP A 8 11.84 -24.65 6.64
C ASP A 8 10.95 -23.68 7.44
N PRO A 9 10.75 -23.90 8.76
CA PRO A 9 9.99 -23.00 9.61
C PRO A 9 10.46 -21.54 9.56
N GLN A 10 11.76 -21.29 9.42
CA GLN A 10 12.30 -19.93 9.32
C GLN A 10 11.90 -19.26 8.00
N PHE A 11 11.92 -20.02 6.90
CA PHE A 11 11.47 -19.55 5.60
C PHE A 11 9.96 -19.26 5.59
N GLN A 12 9.16 -20.13 6.21
CA GLN A 12 7.71 -19.93 6.35
C GLN A 12 7.39 -18.69 7.21
N SER A 13 8.10 -18.49 8.32
CA SER A 13 7.93 -17.31 9.17
C SER A 13 8.27 -16.01 8.42
N ALA A 14 9.34 -16.00 7.61
CA ALA A 14 9.70 -14.85 6.80
C ALA A 14 8.62 -14.53 5.75
N LEU A 15 8.09 -15.55 5.07
CA LEU A 15 7.01 -15.40 4.12
C LEU A 15 5.73 -14.85 4.77
N GLN A 16 5.36 -15.36 5.94
CA GLN A 16 4.21 -14.84 6.70
C GLN A 16 4.40 -13.37 7.07
N ALA A 17 5.58 -12.97 7.52
CA ALA A 17 5.88 -11.57 7.82
C ALA A 17 5.75 -10.67 6.58
N CYS A 18 6.21 -11.14 5.41
CA CYS A 18 6.02 -10.44 4.14
C CYS A 18 4.54 -10.29 3.78
N VAL A 19 3.75 -11.36 3.89
CA VAL A 19 2.30 -11.33 3.65
C VAL A 19 1.61 -10.31 4.55
N VAL A 20 1.93 -10.31 5.84
CA VAL A 20 1.36 -9.34 6.81
C VAL A 20 1.73 -7.90 6.43
N ALA A 21 2.98 -7.65 6.04
CA ALA A 21 3.42 -6.32 5.61
C ALA A 21 2.70 -5.88 4.32
N LEU A 22 2.54 -6.78 3.36
CA LEU A 22 1.82 -6.51 2.12
C LEU A 22 0.34 -6.23 2.37
N HIS A 23 -0.30 -6.96 3.28
CA HIS A 23 -1.68 -6.67 3.67
C HIS A 23 -1.84 -5.26 4.23
N LYS A 24 -0.93 -4.81 5.11
CA LYS A 24 -0.95 -3.44 5.63
C LYS A 24 -0.89 -2.37 4.54
N LEU A 25 -0.15 -2.63 3.46
CA LEU A 25 -0.06 -1.72 2.31
C LEU A 25 -1.30 -1.84 1.40
N ALA A 26 -1.75 -3.06 1.13
CA ALA A 26 -2.89 -3.36 0.27
C ALA A 26 -4.21 -2.84 0.83
N ASP A 27 -4.34 -2.85 2.16
CA ASP A 27 -5.54 -2.43 2.90
C ASP A 27 -5.41 -1.00 3.41
N TYR A 28 -4.34 -0.27 3.04
CA TYR A 28 -4.18 1.13 3.42
C TYR A 28 -5.34 1.97 2.87
N GLU A 29 -5.90 2.78 3.75
CA GLU A 29 -6.87 3.82 3.44
C GLU A 29 -6.35 5.17 3.89
N LEU A 30 -6.72 6.21 3.16
CA LEU A 30 -6.33 7.56 3.51
C LEU A 30 -7.13 8.03 4.74
N ASP A 31 -6.43 8.57 5.73
CA ASP A 31 -7.07 9.16 6.90
C ASP A 31 -8.10 10.24 6.51
N ALA A 32 -9.29 10.19 7.12
CA ALA A 32 -10.40 11.09 6.82
C ALA A 32 -10.06 12.60 6.89
N PRO A 33 -9.20 13.09 7.82
CA PRO A 33 -8.75 14.48 7.82
C PRO A 33 -7.96 14.86 6.55
N LEU A 34 -7.07 13.99 6.08
CA LEU A 34 -6.30 14.22 4.86
C LEU A 34 -7.21 14.21 3.63
N HIS A 35 -8.18 13.29 3.59
CA HIS A 35 -9.16 13.25 2.51
C HIS A 35 -9.95 14.57 2.42
N ARG A 36 -10.45 15.07 3.55
CA ARG A 36 -11.15 16.36 3.61
C ARG A 36 -10.26 17.52 3.18
N ARG A 37 -9.01 17.56 3.64
CA ARG A 37 -8.08 18.64 3.30
C ARG A 37 -7.81 18.70 1.79
N ILE A 38 -7.59 17.55 1.16
CA ILE A 38 -7.36 17.47 -0.30
C ILE A 38 -8.60 17.94 -1.05
N HIS A 39 -9.78 17.52 -0.62
CA HIS A 39 -11.04 17.95 -1.20
C HIS A 39 -11.22 19.48 -1.09
N GLU A 40 -11.05 20.04 0.11
CA GLU A 40 -11.16 21.48 0.36
C GLU A 40 -10.19 22.31 -0.50
N LEU A 41 -8.93 21.88 -0.62
CA LEU A 41 -7.93 22.54 -1.46
C LEU A 41 -8.27 22.41 -2.95
N GLY A 42 -8.74 21.24 -3.38
CA GLY A 42 -9.12 20.97 -4.76
C GLY A 42 -10.32 21.81 -5.23
N GLU A 43 -11.33 21.97 -4.39
CA GLU A 43 -12.55 22.75 -4.70
C GLU A 43 -12.26 24.24 -4.91
N ARG A 44 -11.29 24.80 -4.18
CA ARG A 44 -10.91 26.23 -4.28
C ARG A 44 -9.57 26.46 -4.97
N LYS A 45 -9.12 25.54 -5.82
CA LYS A 45 -7.79 25.53 -6.46
C LYS A 45 -7.38 26.85 -7.13
N GLU A 46 -8.35 27.63 -7.62
CA GLU A 46 -8.15 28.91 -8.31
C GLU A 46 -7.85 30.07 -7.35
N PHE A 47 -8.12 29.87 -6.06
CA PHE A 47 -7.99 30.88 -5.00
C PHE A 47 -6.93 30.51 -3.96
N LEU A 48 -6.13 29.48 -4.23
CA LEU A 48 -5.09 29.04 -3.32
C LEU A 48 -3.96 30.06 -3.25
N THR A 49 -3.47 30.29 -2.04
CA THR A 49 -2.15 30.90 -1.86
C THR A 49 -1.06 29.96 -2.41
N ILE A 50 0.14 30.49 -2.65
CA ILE A 50 1.28 29.68 -3.13
C ILE A 50 1.53 28.49 -2.20
N THR A 51 1.53 28.71 -0.88
CA THR A 51 1.74 27.64 0.11
C THR A 51 0.65 26.58 0.08
N GLU A 52 -0.61 26.96 -0.09
CA GLU A 52 -1.71 25.99 -0.19
C GLU A 52 -1.68 25.23 -1.51
N HIS A 53 -1.21 25.85 -2.60
CA HIS A 53 -1.00 25.18 -3.87
C HIS A 53 0.12 24.14 -3.76
N GLU A 54 1.24 24.49 -3.14
CA GLU A 54 2.34 23.56 -2.85
C GLU A 54 1.88 22.41 -1.94
N GLU A 55 1.07 22.69 -0.93
CA GLU A 55 0.45 21.67 -0.07
C GLU A 55 -0.41 20.71 -0.90
N LEU A 56 -1.28 21.23 -1.78
CA LEU A 56 -2.13 20.42 -2.64
C LEU A 56 -1.29 19.51 -3.55
N LEU A 57 -0.24 20.03 -4.18
CA LEU A 57 0.65 19.23 -5.04
C LEU A 57 1.36 18.13 -4.24
N ALA A 58 1.89 18.45 -3.06
CA ALA A 58 2.53 17.46 -2.19
C ALA A 58 1.56 16.35 -1.74
N LEU A 59 0.30 16.71 -1.44
CA LEU A 59 -0.73 15.74 -1.09
C LEU A 59 -1.12 14.85 -2.27
N VAL A 60 -1.22 15.42 -3.49
CA VAL A 60 -1.47 14.65 -4.72
C VAL A 60 -0.33 13.67 -4.98
N ASP A 61 0.92 14.10 -4.88
CA ASP A 61 2.10 13.24 -5.06
C ASP A 61 2.13 12.11 -4.03
N PHE A 62 1.82 12.42 -2.77
CA PHE A 62 1.70 11.43 -1.71
C PHE A 62 0.63 10.38 -2.04
N LEU A 63 -0.57 10.80 -2.44
CA LEU A 63 -1.65 9.88 -2.80
C LEU A 63 -1.30 9.02 -4.00
N HIS A 64 -0.63 9.61 -5.00
CA HIS A 64 -0.21 8.87 -6.18
C HIS A 64 0.75 7.74 -5.81
N LYS A 65 1.79 8.04 -5.01
CA LYS A 65 2.74 7.04 -4.52
C LYS A 65 2.04 5.96 -3.67
N ARG A 66 1.17 6.36 -2.74
CA ARG A 66 0.42 5.40 -1.91
C ARG A 66 -0.52 4.50 -2.72
N THR A 67 -1.11 5.02 -3.78
CA THR A 67 -1.96 4.23 -4.68
C THR A 67 -1.14 3.20 -5.43
N ILE A 68 0.04 3.57 -5.95
CA ILE A 68 0.95 2.62 -6.60
C ILE A 68 1.36 1.51 -5.63
N GLU A 69 1.86 1.86 -4.44
CA GLU A 69 2.29 0.89 -3.43
C GLU A 69 1.16 -0.08 -3.04
N LYS A 70 -0.07 0.44 -2.88
CA LYS A 70 -1.26 -0.36 -2.61
C LYS A 70 -1.55 -1.37 -3.73
N LEU A 71 -1.54 -0.91 -4.98
CA LEU A 71 -1.80 -1.77 -6.15
C LEU A 71 -0.71 -2.82 -6.33
N GLU A 72 0.56 -2.47 -6.10
CA GLU A 72 1.69 -3.40 -6.14
C GLU A 72 1.57 -4.46 -5.05
N ALA A 73 1.18 -4.07 -3.83
CA ALA A 73 0.96 -5.00 -2.74
C ALA A 73 -0.20 -5.97 -3.02
N GLN A 74 -1.32 -5.46 -3.56
CA GLN A 74 -2.45 -6.29 -4.00
C GLN A 74 -2.03 -7.30 -5.09
N ALA A 75 -1.26 -6.85 -6.08
CA ALA A 75 -0.74 -7.71 -7.13
C ALA A 75 0.22 -8.79 -6.58
N ALA A 76 1.08 -8.44 -5.63
CA ALA A 76 1.98 -9.38 -4.97
C ALA A 76 1.20 -10.45 -4.17
N LEU A 77 0.20 -10.04 -3.38
CA LEU A 77 -0.67 -10.96 -2.65
C LEU A 77 -1.43 -11.91 -3.59
N ALA A 78 -1.95 -11.40 -4.72
CA ALA A 78 -2.59 -12.23 -5.73
C ALA A 78 -1.63 -13.29 -6.31
N ARG A 79 -0.37 -12.92 -6.58
CA ARG A 79 0.67 -13.86 -7.02
C ARG A 79 1.01 -14.90 -5.94
N PHE A 80 1.11 -14.49 -4.67
CA PHE A 80 1.33 -15.43 -3.57
C PHE A 80 0.20 -16.44 -3.44
N ARG A 81 -1.06 -16.02 -3.59
CA ARG A 81 -2.22 -16.93 -3.57
C ARG A 81 -2.13 -18.05 -4.61
N ILE A 82 -1.62 -17.72 -5.80
CA ILE A 82 -1.47 -18.67 -6.91
C ILE A 82 -0.25 -19.58 -6.68
N ALA A 83 0.87 -19.01 -6.25
CA ALA A 83 2.14 -19.73 -6.13
C ALA A 83 2.22 -20.61 -4.88
N ILE A 84 1.60 -20.18 -3.77
CA ILE A 84 1.66 -20.86 -2.47
C ILE A 84 0.26 -20.78 -1.81
N PRO A 85 -0.68 -21.65 -2.20
CA PRO A 85 -2.08 -21.57 -1.75
C PRO A 85 -2.24 -21.65 -0.23
N ASP A 86 -1.39 -22.42 0.45
CA ASP A 86 -1.47 -22.66 1.90
C ASP A 86 -0.92 -21.49 2.75
N LEU A 87 -0.33 -20.47 2.11
CA LEU A 87 0.31 -19.35 2.81
C LEU A 87 -0.67 -18.24 3.20
N LEU A 88 -1.77 -18.09 2.46
CA LEU A 88 -2.78 -17.09 2.73
C LEU A 88 -3.99 -17.79 3.36
N PRO A 89 -4.39 -17.48 4.60
CA PRO A 89 -5.66 -17.97 5.10
C PRO A 89 -6.76 -17.52 4.13
N VAL A 90 -7.67 -18.44 3.78
CA VAL A 90 -8.91 -18.08 3.08
C VAL A 90 -9.67 -17.16 4.03
N LEU A 91 -9.64 -15.85 3.73
CA LEU A 91 -10.51 -14.87 4.36
C LEU A 91 -11.95 -15.10 3.91
#